data_AF-A0A0G4EEE0-F1
#
_entry.id   AF-A0A0G4EEE0-F1
#
_cell.length_a   1.000
_cell.length_b   1.000
_cell.length_c   1.000
_cell.angle_alpha   90.00
_cell.angle_beta   90.00
_cell.angle_gamma   90.00
#
_symmetry.space_group_name_H-M   'P 1'
#
loop_
_entity.id
_entity.type
_entity.pdbx_description
1 polymer ?
#
loop_
_entity_poly.entity_id
_entity_poly.type
_entity_poly.pdbx_seq_one_letter_code
_entity_poly.pdbx_strand_id
1 'polypeptide(L)'
;MLSTSYPGEGQQSLSPLSVHAQPAAHAVSGPAADGPMLSTFDFTAIESMDPSLAEGHRVVYDRECPFELRVQESDANAPQEVGTLEAIKCKILLLGDQACPQHVRVDLTSENDLFFHYTHSVNESSFRGMQEAQKLMIEFPDYMNVLVKMLNSCIKSPHSFLAVLLLKRDGKAQLDIIQNMEYKFVELLSLDFTASPEEVVRQQITFRYNSLKSKVALMQARLQDINALVKVKNPSLLLQLQKTPPSQYGQQHHAYSTSSPHVSPLPQARTANTSVMSRR
;
A
#
# COMPACT_ATOMS: atom_id res chain seq x y z
N MET A 1 -25.08 59.57 -5.61
CA MET A 1 -26.43 60.04 -5.19
C MET A 1 -27.08 58.87 -4.46
N LEU A 2 -27.41 58.82 -3.17
CA LEU A 2 -27.47 59.71 -2.00
C LEU A 2 -27.04 58.82 -0.79
N SER A 3 -26.07 59.14 0.06
CA SER A 3 -26.10 60.01 1.27
C SER A 3 -27.30 59.82 2.21
N THR A 4 -27.04 59.41 3.46
CA THR A 4 -27.37 60.05 4.76
C THR A 4 -27.39 58.96 5.86
N SER A 5 -26.47 58.88 6.84
CA SER A 5 -26.06 59.77 7.96
C SER A 5 -26.87 59.58 9.27
N TYR A 6 -26.10 59.24 10.32
CA TYR A 6 -26.29 59.26 11.80
C TYR A 6 -26.99 60.52 12.35
N PRO A 7 -27.53 60.57 13.62
CA PRO A 7 -26.81 60.58 14.92
C PRO A 7 -27.60 59.89 16.09
N GLY A 8 -27.22 59.82 17.37
CA GLY A 8 -26.12 60.33 18.20
C GLY A 8 -26.46 60.17 19.71
N GLU A 9 -25.41 60.01 20.52
CA GLU A 9 -25.16 60.36 21.94
C GLU A 9 -26.19 60.21 23.10
N GLY A 10 -25.67 59.74 24.25
CA GLY A 10 -26.27 59.88 25.59
C GLY A 10 -25.39 59.26 26.68
N GLN A 11 -24.76 60.12 27.49
CA GLN A 11 -23.67 59.87 28.45
C GLN A 11 -24.14 60.02 29.91
N GLN A 12 -23.30 59.58 30.88
CA GLN A 12 -23.22 59.89 32.35
C GLN A 12 -23.67 58.78 33.33
N SER A 13 -22.75 58.16 34.12
CA SER A 13 -22.14 58.53 35.44
C SER A 13 -23.08 58.17 36.63
N LEU A 14 -22.74 57.51 37.75
CA LEU A 14 -21.63 57.58 38.72
C LEU A 14 -21.62 56.33 39.65
N SER A 15 -20.45 55.98 40.21
CA SER A 15 -20.15 55.01 41.30
C SER A 15 -20.54 55.57 42.71
N PRO A 16 -20.46 54.87 43.89
CA PRO A 16 -19.24 54.19 44.42
C PRO A 16 -19.33 53.01 45.44
N LEU A 17 -18.18 52.32 45.60
CA LEU A 17 -17.53 51.70 46.78
C LEU A 17 -18.29 50.80 47.79
N SER A 18 -17.77 49.57 47.97
CA SER A 18 -17.26 49.11 49.28
C SER A 18 -16.33 47.90 49.19
N VAL A 19 -15.35 47.91 50.11
CA VAL A 19 -14.13 47.11 50.23
C VAL A 19 -14.36 45.91 51.14
N HIS A 20 -13.88 44.71 50.80
CA HIS A 20 -13.35 43.76 51.81
C HIS A 20 -12.43 42.66 51.22
N ALA A 21 -11.17 42.73 51.65
CA ALA A 21 -10.20 41.69 52.00
C ALA A 21 -10.19 40.31 51.27
N GLN A 22 -9.03 40.02 50.65
CA GLN A 22 -8.48 38.67 50.50
C GLN A 22 -8.18 38.04 51.89
N PRO A 23 -8.08 36.70 51.94
CA PRO A 23 -6.74 36.15 52.14
C PRO A 23 -6.41 34.97 51.22
N ALA A 24 -5.11 34.86 50.96
CA ALA A 24 -4.45 33.80 50.22
C ALA A 24 -4.60 32.41 50.87
N ALA A 25 -4.73 31.38 50.04
CA ALA A 25 -4.49 30.00 50.43
C ALA A 25 -3.91 29.19 49.25
N HIS A 26 -2.62 28.86 49.41
CA HIS A 26 -1.91 27.69 48.90
C HIS A 26 -2.27 27.13 47.52
N ALA A 27 -1.47 27.50 46.52
CA ALA A 27 -1.27 26.69 45.32
C ALA A 27 -0.53 25.40 45.70
N VAL A 28 -1.27 24.28 45.74
CA VAL A 28 -0.67 22.95 45.72
C VAL A 28 -0.24 22.69 44.29
N SER A 29 1.07 22.74 44.06
CA SER A 29 1.71 22.28 42.83
C SER A 29 1.53 20.76 42.70
N GLY A 30 0.45 20.34 42.04
CA GLY A 30 0.36 18.99 41.48
C GLY A 30 1.30 18.89 40.27
N PRO A 31 2.04 17.78 40.08
CA PRO A 31 2.82 17.61 38.87
C PRO A 31 1.84 17.50 37.70
N ALA A 32 1.98 18.40 36.74
CA ALA A 32 1.34 18.31 35.43
C ALA A 32 1.69 16.96 34.81
N ALA A 33 0.74 16.03 34.86
CA ALA A 33 0.80 14.77 34.14
C ALA A 33 0.20 14.97 32.74
N ASP A 34 0.70 15.96 32.01
CA ASP A 34 0.38 16.17 30.60
C ASP A 34 1.68 16.03 29.80
N GLY A 35 2.00 14.78 29.46
CA GLY A 35 2.93 14.46 28.40
C GLY A 35 2.17 13.81 27.26
N PRO A 36 2.35 14.22 25.99
CA PRO A 36 1.75 13.56 24.84
C PRO A 36 2.50 12.23 24.62
N MET A 37 2.24 11.22 25.45
CA MET A 37 2.99 9.95 25.43
C MET A 37 2.55 9.00 24.31
N LEU A 38 1.55 9.38 23.52
CA LEU A 38 1.12 8.67 22.32
C LEU A 38 1.66 9.38 21.07
N SER A 39 2.95 9.74 21.09
CA SER A 39 3.61 10.35 19.94
C SER A 39 3.50 9.41 18.74
N THR A 40 2.94 9.93 17.65
CA THR A 40 2.93 9.36 16.30
C THR A 40 4.26 8.66 16.00
N PHE A 41 4.20 7.44 15.46
CA PHE A 41 5.39 6.71 15.03
C PHE A 41 6.20 7.57 14.05
N ASP A 42 7.41 7.95 14.43
CA ASP A 42 8.32 8.66 13.54
C ASP A 42 9.27 7.65 12.88
N PHE A 43 8.98 7.30 11.64
CA PHE A 43 9.82 6.43 10.81
C PHE A 43 10.67 7.25 9.81
N THR A 44 10.64 8.58 9.88
CA THR A 44 11.24 9.47 8.88
C THR A 44 12.73 9.23 8.72
N ALA A 45 13.46 8.98 9.81
CA ALA A 45 14.89 8.68 9.77
C ALA A 45 15.19 7.39 8.99
N ILE A 46 14.34 6.37 9.14
CA ILE A 46 14.49 5.11 8.40
C ILE A 46 14.17 5.33 6.92
N GLU A 47 13.10 6.06 6.63
CA GLU A 47 12.63 6.31 5.27
C GLU A 47 13.57 7.22 4.47
N SER A 48 14.30 8.12 5.15
CA SER A 48 15.30 8.99 4.51
C SER A 48 16.53 8.24 3.97
N MET A 49 16.75 6.98 4.38
CA MET A 49 17.84 6.12 3.90
C MET A 49 17.45 5.26 2.69
N ASP A 50 16.27 5.49 2.12
CA ASP A 50 15.78 4.73 0.95
C ASP A 50 16.65 5.03 -0.29
N PRO A 51 17.30 4.02 -0.89
CA PRO A 51 18.12 4.21 -2.08
C PRO A 51 17.33 4.75 -3.28
N SER A 52 16.01 4.56 -3.33
CA SER A 52 15.16 5.17 -4.36
C SER A 52 15.17 6.71 -4.29
N LEU A 53 15.45 7.31 -3.13
CA LEU A 53 15.51 8.77 -2.95
C LEU A 53 16.82 9.39 -3.43
N ALA A 54 17.76 8.58 -3.93
CA ALA A 54 18.99 9.06 -4.53
C ALA A 54 18.69 10.10 -5.63
N GLU A 55 19.64 11.01 -5.85
CA GLU A 55 19.57 12.05 -6.89
C GLU A 55 18.52 13.15 -6.64
N GLY A 56 17.90 13.21 -5.45
CA GLY A 56 16.97 14.28 -5.07
C GLY A 56 15.51 14.00 -5.40
N HIS A 57 15.17 12.74 -5.71
CA HIS A 57 13.79 12.33 -5.90
C HIS A 57 13.02 12.40 -4.57
N ARG A 58 11.72 12.73 -4.65
CA ARG A 58 10.78 12.57 -3.54
C ARG A 58 9.68 11.59 -3.90
N VAL A 59 9.21 10.84 -2.91
CA VAL A 59 8.05 9.95 -3.07
C VAL A 59 6.78 10.79 -3.07
N VAL A 60 5.94 10.60 -4.07
CA VAL A 60 4.63 11.26 -4.22
C VAL A 60 3.47 10.27 -4.13
N TYR A 61 3.75 8.98 -4.29
CA TYR A 61 2.80 7.89 -4.15
C TYR A 61 3.55 6.64 -3.68
N ASP A 62 3.02 5.95 -2.67
CA ASP A 62 3.53 4.64 -2.23
C ASP A 62 2.37 3.78 -1.72
N ARG A 63 1.86 2.87 -2.56
CA ARG A 63 0.74 1.99 -2.21
C ARG A 63 0.83 0.65 -2.94
N GLU A 64 0.27 -0.38 -2.32
CA GLU A 64 0.00 -1.65 -3.00
C GLU A 64 -1.20 -1.51 -3.93
N CYS A 65 -1.05 -2.03 -5.15
CA CYS A 65 -2.06 -2.03 -6.19
C CYS A 65 -2.30 -3.47 -6.68
N PRO A 66 -3.54 -3.89 -6.91
CA PRO A 66 -3.84 -5.22 -7.43
C PRO A 66 -3.49 -5.30 -8.92
N PHE A 67 -2.47 -6.08 -9.25
CA PHE A 67 -1.98 -6.25 -10.62
C PHE A 67 -2.25 -7.68 -11.07
N GLU A 68 -2.74 -7.86 -12.29
CA GLU A 68 -2.76 -9.15 -12.96
C GLU A 68 -1.41 -9.36 -13.65
N LEU A 69 -0.60 -10.26 -13.13
CA LEU A 69 0.71 -10.61 -13.68
C LEU A 69 0.55 -11.69 -14.74
N ARG A 70 1.08 -11.43 -15.93
CA ARG A 70 1.11 -12.39 -17.04
C ARG A 70 2.54 -12.54 -17.52
N VAL A 71 3.00 -13.78 -17.69
CA VAL A 71 4.31 -14.05 -18.27
C VAL A 71 4.13 -14.32 -19.76
N GLN A 72 4.82 -13.55 -20.59
CA GLN A 72 4.79 -13.78 -22.03
C GLN A 72 5.71 -14.96 -22.39
N GLU A 73 5.11 -16.09 -22.75
CA GLU A 73 5.84 -17.19 -23.37
C GLU A 73 6.12 -16.89 -24.84
N SER A 74 7.29 -17.33 -25.33
CA SER A 74 7.77 -17.04 -26.70
C SER A 74 6.94 -17.68 -27.82
N ASP A 75 5.97 -18.54 -27.48
CA ASP A 75 5.18 -19.29 -28.44
C ASP A 75 3.88 -18.55 -28.75
N ALA A 76 3.79 -17.98 -29.95
CA ALA A 76 2.62 -17.23 -30.42
C ALA A 76 1.30 -18.05 -30.50
N ASN A 77 1.36 -19.36 -30.27
CA ASN A 77 0.23 -20.30 -30.27
C ASN A 77 -0.08 -20.89 -28.89
N ALA A 78 0.62 -20.48 -27.83
CA ALA A 78 0.27 -20.90 -26.48
C ALA A 78 -1.07 -20.26 -26.06
N PRO A 79 -1.96 -20.99 -25.36
CA PRO A 79 -3.15 -20.39 -24.77
C PRO A 79 -2.73 -19.22 -23.88
N GLN A 80 -3.42 -18.09 -23.99
CA GLN A 80 -3.17 -16.94 -23.14
C GLN A 80 -3.35 -17.36 -21.68
N GLU A 81 -2.26 -17.46 -20.94
CA GLU A 81 -2.32 -17.83 -19.53
C GLU A 81 -3.17 -16.81 -18.77
N VAL A 82 -4.09 -17.34 -17.95
CA VAL A 82 -4.83 -16.53 -16.99
C VAL A 82 -3.81 -16.03 -15.96
N GLY A 83 -3.62 -14.72 -15.88
CA GLY A 83 -2.61 -14.14 -15.00
C GLY A 83 -2.92 -14.34 -13.52
N THR A 84 -1.90 -14.19 -12.68
CA THR A 84 -2.05 -14.21 -11.22
C THR A 84 -2.35 -12.80 -10.71
N LEU A 85 -3.35 -12.66 -9.85
CA LEU A 85 -3.62 -11.38 -9.20
C LEU A 85 -2.70 -11.23 -7.98
N GLU A 86 -1.82 -10.24 -7.99
CA GLU A 86 -0.89 -9.96 -6.90
C GLU A 86 -0.98 -8.51 -6.43
N ALA A 87 -0.73 -8.30 -5.14
CA ALA A 87 -0.58 -6.96 -4.57
C ALA A 87 0.86 -6.48 -4.83
N ILE A 88 1.03 -5.60 -5.83
CA ILE A 88 2.33 -5.04 -6.20
C ILE A 88 2.47 -3.66 -5.58
N LYS A 89 3.56 -3.46 -4.85
CA LYS A 89 3.88 -2.17 -4.25
C LYS A 89 4.40 -1.22 -5.33
N CYS A 90 3.62 -0.16 -5.58
CA CYS A 90 3.89 0.87 -6.57
C CYS A 90 4.35 2.15 -5.88
N LYS A 91 5.58 2.56 -6.15
CA LYS A 91 6.15 3.82 -5.65
C LYS A 91 6.39 4.77 -6.81
N ILE A 92 5.75 5.95 -6.79
CA ILE A 92 6.02 7.03 -7.77
C ILE A 92 6.95 8.04 -7.10
N LEU A 93 8.02 8.36 -7.82
CA LEU A 93 9.05 9.30 -7.43
C LEU A 93 9.10 10.46 -8.42
N LEU A 94 9.32 11.65 -7.88
CA LEU A 94 9.36 12.90 -8.63
C LEU A 94 10.66 13.64 -8.37
N LEU A 95 11.36 14.03 -9.43
CA LEU A 95 12.47 14.97 -9.41
C LEU A 95 12.00 16.33 -9.95
N GLY A 96 12.40 17.42 -9.29
CA GLY A 96 11.93 18.78 -9.60
C GLY A 96 10.55 19.10 -9.02
N ASP A 97 10.01 20.28 -9.31
CA ASP A 97 8.75 20.75 -8.73
C ASP A 97 7.54 20.10 -9.41
N GLN A 98 6.39 20.01 -8.71
CA GLN A 98 5.18 19.44 -9.34
C GLN A 98 4.71 20.25 -10.56
N ALA A 99 4.90 21.56 -10.54
CA ALA A 99 4.54 22.44 -11.67
C ALA A 99 5.53 22.36 -12.83
N CYS A 100 6.76 21.90 -12.57
CA CYS A 100 7.83 21.80 -13.56
C CYS A 100 8.66 20.54 -13.25
N PRO A 101 8.10 19.35 -13.49
CA PRO A 101 8.79 18.11 -13.17
C PRO A 101 9.95 17.90 -14.13
N GLN A 102 11.07 17.44 -13.62
CA GLN A 102 12.24 17.10 -14.42
C GLN A 102 12.22 15.63 -14.82
N HIS A 103 11.78 14.78 -13.88
CA HIS A 103 11.76 13.34 -14.07
C HIS A 103 10.70 12.68 -13.19
N VAL A 104 9.96 11.74 -13.75
CA VAL A 104 9.00 10.88 -13.05
C VAL A 104 9.51 9.44 -13.14
N ARG A 105 9.68 8.79 -12.00
CA ARG A 105 10.06 7.38 -11.92
C ARG A 105 8.99 6.58 -11.19
N VAL A 106 8.68 5.39 -11.67
CA VAL A 106 7.80 4.43 -11.02
C VAL A 106 8.61 3.17 -10.71
N ASP A 107 8.69 2.81 -9.44
CA ASP A 107 9.31 1.58 -8.96
C ASP A 107 8.20 0.60 -8.58
N LEU A 108 8.26 -0.63 -9.12
CA LEU A 108 7.38 -1.74 -8.76
C LEU A 108 8.17 -2.77 -7.96
N THR A 109 7.64 -3.16 -6.80
CA THR A 109 8.24 -4.19 -5.94
C THR A 109 7.19 -5.19 -5.45
N SER A 110 7.61 -6.42 -5.18
CA SER A 110 6.76 -7.46 -4.59
C SER A 110 7.23 -7.83 -3.18
N GLU A 111 6.29 -8.25 -2.34
CA GLU A 111 6.59 -8.93 -1.07
C GLU A 111 6.80 -10.44 -1.25
N ASN A 112 6.22 -11.04 -2.29
CA ASN A 112 6.34 -12.47 -2.59
C ASN A 112 7.69 -12.81 -3.23
N ASP A 113 8.24 -11.89 -4.02
CA ASP A 113 9.53 -12.04 -4.68
C ASP A 113 10.43 -10.83 -4.38
N LEU A 114 11.52 -11.08 -3.65
CA LEU A 114 12.47 -10.05 -3.26
C LEU A 114 13.27 -9.49 -4.45
N PHE A 115 13.43 -10.26 -5.52
CA PHE A 115 14.15 -9.86 -6.73
C PHE A 115 13.26 -9.13 -7.74
N PHE A 116 11.95 -9.14 -7.51
CA PHE A 116 11.00 -8.38 -8.31
C PHE A 116 11.19 -6.88 -8.04
N HIS A 117 11.92 -6.23 -8.93
CA HIS A 117 12.10 -4.78 -8.95
C HIS A 117 12.13 -4.29 -10.39
N TYR A 118 11.07 -3.60 -10.80
CA TYR A 118 10.92 -3.05 -12.14
C TYR A 118 10.80 -1.54 -12.06
N THR A 119 11.45 -0.85 -12.99
CA THR A 119 11.47 0.61 -13.04
C THR A 119 10.97 1.13 -14.38
N HIS A 120 10.13 2.15 -14.32
CA HIS A 120 9.73 2.98 -15.44
C HIS A 120 10.21 4.41 -15.16
N SER A 121 10.81 5.07 -16.15
CA SER A 121 11.47 6.38 -15.97
C SER A 121 11.18 7.26 -17.17
N VAL A 122 10.65 8.46 -16.91
CA VAL A 122 10.18 9.38 -17.96
C VAL A 122 10.61 10.81 -17.63
N ASN A 123 11.17 11.48 -18.63
CA ASN A 123 11.38 12.93 -18.64
C ASN A 123 10.51 13.57 -19.73
N GLU A 124 10.58 14.89 -19.87
CA GLU A 124 9.76 15.62 -20.85
C GLU A 124 9.96 15.13 -22.30
N SER A 125 11.20 14.80 -22.67
CA SER A 125 11.51 14.32 -24.03
C SER A 125 10.93 12.93 -24.32
N SER A 126 11.05 11.99 -23.38
CA SER A 126 10.51 10.64 -23.54
C SER A 126 9.00 10.61 -23.38
N PHE A 127 8.44 11.51 -22.56
CA PHE A 127 6.99 11.71 -22.44
C PHE A 127 6.37 12.11 -23.77
N ARG A 128 7.03 13.00 -24.54
CA ARG A 128 6.52 13.41 -25.85
C ARG A 128 6.36 12.22 -26.82
N GLY A 129 7.33 11.31 -26.83
CA GLY A 129 7.23 10.07 -27.61
C GLY A 129 6.06 9.20 -27.17
N MET A 130 5.85 9.05 -25.86
CA MET A 130 4.71 8.32 -25.29
C MET A 130 3.37 9.01 -25.60
N GLN A 131 3.33 10.34 -25.54
CA GLN A 131 2.17 11.17 -25.86
C GLN A 131 1.73 10.95 -27.31
N GLU A 132 2.68 10.95 -28.25
CA GLU A 132 2.40 10.67 -29.67
C GLU A 132 1.99 9.20 -29.90
N ALA A 133 2.70 8.24 -29.31
CA ALA A 133 2.44 6.81 -29.49
C ALA A 133 1.06 6.39 -28.93
N GLN A 134 0.68 6.91 -27.78
CA GLN A 134 -0.55 6.56 -27.07
C GLN A 134 -1.66 7.61 -27.22
N LYS A 135 -1.42 8.67 -28.00
CA LYS A 135 -2.36 9.77 -28.25
C LYS A 135 -2.85 10.45 -26.97
N LEU A 136 -1.94 10.67 -26.02
CA LEU A 136 -2.28 11.33 -24.75
C LEU A 136 -2.56 12.82 -24.99
N MET A 137 -3.61 13.33 -24.37
CA MET A 137 -4.02 14.74 -24.48
C MET A 137 -3.48 15.63 -23.36
N ILE A 138 -2.70 15.05 -22.45
CA ILE A 138 -2.15 15.73 -21.27
C ILE A 138 -0.71 16.19 -21.52
N GLU A 139 -0.29 17.21 -20.79
CA GLU A 139 1.09 17.68 -20.75
C GLU A 139 1.90 16.93 -19.67
N PHE A 140 3.24 17.01 -19.75
CA PHE A 140 4.13 16.30 -18.82
C PHE A 140 3.88 16.64 -17.32
N PRO A 141 3.59 17.90 -16.92
CA PRO A 141 3.25 18.22 -15.53
C PRO A 141 2.05 17.46 -14.97
N ASP A 142 1.09 17.09 -15.82
CA ASP A 142 -0.12 16.38 -15.41
C ASP A 142 0.08 14.86 -15.34
N TYR A 143 1.14 14.32 -15.96
CA TYR A 143 1.38 12.89 -16.11
C TYR A 143 1.39 12.15 -14.77
N MET A 144 2.13 12.66 -13.78
CA MET A 144 2.19 12.09 -12.43
C MET A 144 0.81 12.00 -11.79
N ASN A 145 0.00 13.07 -11.90
CA ASN A 145 -1.34 13.10 -11.32
C ASN A 145 -2.28 12.10 -12.00
N VAL A 146 -2.13 11.89 -13.31
CA VAL A 146 -2.88 10.88 -14.06
C VAL A 146 -2.50 9.47 -13.60
N LEU A 147 -1.20 9.17 -13.45
CA LEU A 147 -0.74 7.88 -12.92
C LEU A 147 -1.34 7.58 -11.54
N VAL A 148 -1.26 8.54 -10.62
CA VAL A 148 -1.84 8.40 -9.27
C VAL A 148 -3.34 8.16 -9.33
N LYS A 149 -4.08 8.86 -10.19
CA LYS A 149 -5.52 8.66 -10.37
C LYS A 149 -5.82 7.26 -10.89
N MET A 150 -5.11 6.81 -11.92
CA MET A 150 -5.31 5.48 -12.52
C MET A 150 -5.02 4.35 -11.53
N LEU A 151 -3.89 4.39 -10.82
CA LEU A 151 -3.57 3.38 -9.80
C LEU A 151 -4.60 3.36 -8.67
N ASN A 152 -5.05 4.53 -8.20
CA ASN A 152 -6.11 4.59 -7.19
C ASN A 152 -7.45 4.05 -7.71
N SER A 153 -7.76 4.21 -9.00
CA SER A 153 -8.97 3.61 -9.61
C SER A 153 -8.89 2.09 -9.64
N CYS A 154 -7.72 1.51 -9.96
CA CYS A 154 -7.50 0.05 -9.88
C CYS A 154 -7.69 -0.48 -8.46
N ILE A 155 -7.27 0.27 -7.43
CA ILE A 155 -7.49 -0.11 -6.02
C ILE A 155 -8.97 0.00 -5.64
N LYS A 156 -9.64 1.10 -5.98
CA LYS A 156 -11.00 1.40 -5.53
C LYS A 156 -12.07 0.61 -6.28
N SER A 157 -11.82 0.27 -7.53
CA SER A 157 -12.82 -0.32 -8.44
C SER A 157 -12.17 -1.37 -9.36
N PRO A 158 -11.65 -2.48 -8.80
CA PRO A 158 -10.87 -3.48 -9.55
C PRO A 158 -11.66 -4.22 -10.64
N HIS A 159 -13.00 -4.20 -10.60
CA HIS A 159 -13.86 -4.75 -11.64
C HIS A 159 -14.02 -3.81 -12.85
N SER A 160 -13.79 -2.51 -12.64
CA SER A 160 -13.92 -1.46 -13.66
C SER A 160 -12.57 -0.99 -14.19
N PHE A 161 -11.52 -1.05 -13.38
CA PHE A 161 -10.16 -0.66 -13.74
C PHE A 161 -9.20 -1.78 -13.38
N LEU A 162 -8.47 -2.27 -14.37
CA LEU A 162 -7.52 -3.37 -14.24
C LEU A 162 -6.12 -2.84 -14.52
N ALA A 163 -5.14 -3.34 -13.78
CA ALA A 163 -3.73 -3.14 -14.04
C ALA A 163 -3.15 -4.50 -14.47
N VAL A 164 -2.74 -4.64 -15.72
CA VAL A 164 -2.20 -5.89 -16.26
C VAL A 164 -0.72 -5.69 -16.54
N LEU A 165 0.14 -6.45 -15.86
CA LEU A 165 1.59 -6.38 -16.02
C LEU A 165 2.08 -7.60 -16.82
N LEU A 166 2.46 -7.37 -18.06
CA LEU A 166 3.05 -8.38 -18.94
C LEU A 166 4.56 -8.42 -18.76
N LEU A 167 5.07 -9.51 -18.20
CA LEU A 167 6.49 -9.76 -17.98
C LEU A 167 7.09 -10.47 -19.20
N LYS A 168 8.18 -9.94 -19.75
CA LYS A 168 8.91 -10.51 -20.88
C LYS A 168 10.21 -11.18 -20.38
N ARG A 169 10.67 -12.20 -21.11
CA ARG A 169 11.88 -12.96 -20.75
C ARG A 169 13.18 -12.14 -20.84
N ASP A 170 13.17 -11.03 -21.57
CA ASP A 170 14.32 -10.12 -21.71
C ASP A 170 14.46 -9.12 -20.54
N GLY A 171 13.66 -9.29 -19.49
CA GLY A 171 13.63 -8.38 -18.35
C GLY A 171 12.84 -7.10 -18.62
N LYS A 172 12.18 -6.95 -19.77
CA LYS A 172 11.20 -5.88 -19.97
C LYS A 172 9.85 -6.29 -19.39
N ALA A 173 9.07 -5.31 -19.02
CA ALA A 173 7.68 -5.51 -18.67
C ALA A 173 6.84 -4.37 -19.25
N GLN A 174 5.56 -4.63 -19.46
CA GLN A 174 4.61 -3.64 -19.93
C GLN A 174 3.41 -3.64 -18.99
N LEU A 175 3.09 -2.49 -18.42
CA LEU A 175 1.92 -2.29 -17.57
C LEU A 175 0.84 -1.61 -18.38
N ASP A 176 -0.28 -2.28 -18.60
CA ASP A 176 -1.46 -1.73 -19.24
C ASP A 176 -2.53 -1.45 -18.20
N ILE A 177 -2.96 -0.19 -18.13
CA ILE A 177 -4.14 0.20 -17.34
C ILE A 177 -5.35 0.13 -18.25
N ILE A 178 -6.29 -0.74 -17.92
CA ILE A 178 -7.45 -1.07 -18.76
C ILE A 178 -8.72 -0.70 -18.01
N GLN A 179 -9.65 -0.05 -18.71
CA GLN A 179 -11.01 0.17 -18.24
C GLN A 179 -11.97 -0.85 -18.84
N ASN A 180 -12.74 -1.52 -17.99
CA ASN A 180 -13.86 -2.34 -18.39
C ASN A 180 -15.11 -1.47 -18.56
N MET A 181 -15.55 -1.31 -19.79
CA MET A 181 -16.78 -0.60 -20.17
C MET A 181 -17.99 -1.55 -20.27
N GLU A 182 -17.94 -2.72 -19.62
CA GLU A 182 -18.94 -3.82 -19.64
C GLU A 182 -19.02 -4.58 -20.97
N TYR A 183 -19.06 -3.88 -22.10
CA TYR A 183 -19.12 -4.47 -23.44
C TYR A 183 -17.78 -4.44 -24.18
N LYS A 184 -16.77 -3.77 -23.60
CA LYS A 184 -15.43 -3.64 -24.19
C LYS A 184 -14.40 -3.28 -23.13
N PHE A 185 -13.19 -3.82 -23.29
CA PHE A 185 -12.00 -3.36 -22.57
C PHE A 185 -11.29 -2.26 -23.37
N VAL A 186 -10.97 -1.15 -22.72
CA VAL A 186 -10.27 -0.02 -23.32
C VAL A 186 -8.98 0.23 -22.55
N GLU A 187 -7.85 0.10 -23.23
CA GLU A 187 -6.56 0.52 -22.68
C GLU A 187 -6.55 2.04 -22.54
N LEU A 188 -6.23 2.53 -21.34
CA LEU A 188 -6.17 3.95 -21.01
C LEU A 188 -4.74 4.49 -21.06
N LEU A 189 -3.77 3.67 -20.67
CA LEU A 189 -2.37 4.04 -20.58
C LEU A 189 -1.51 2.77 -20.54
N SER A 190 -0.38 2.80 -21.24
CA SER A 190 0.63 1.74 -21.21
C SER A 190 1.97 2.29 -20.73
N LEU A 191 2.67 1.55 -19.88
CA LEU A 191 3.99 1.92 -19.36
C LEU A 191 5.00 0.81 -19.63
N ASP A 192 6.13 1.18 -20.22
CA ASP A 192 7.26 0.28 -20.38
C ASP A 192 8.14 0.28 -19.12
N PHE A 193 8.33 -0.90 -18.56
CA PHE A 193 9.18 -1.17 -17.41
C PHE A 193 10.40 -2.00 -17.82
N THR A 194 11.48 -1.85 -17.06
CA THR A 194 12.67 -2.70 -17.18
C THR A 194 13.08 -3.20 -15.81
N ALA A 195 13.45 -4.47 -15.72
CA ALA A 195 14.00 -5.08 -14.53
C ALA A 195 15.27 -4.33 -14.13
N SER A 196 15.37 -3.98 -12.86
CA SER A 196 16.53 -3.28 -12.35
C SER A 196 17.77 -4.19 -12.29
N PRO A 197 18.97 -3.62 -12.44
CA PRO A 197 20.21 -4.38 -12.35
C PRO A 197 20.40 -4.96 -10.94
N GLU A 198 21.12 -6.07 -10.84
CA GLU A 198 21.31 -6.83 -9.58
C GLU A 198 21.81 -5.95 -8.43
N GLU A 199 22.70 -5.01 -8.70
CA GLU A 199 23.24 -4.10 -7.68
C GLU A 199 22.14 -3.22 -7.06
N VAL A 200 21.23 -2.68 -7.87
CA VAL A 200 20.08 -1.90 -7.40
C VAL A 200 19.13 -2.79 -6.60
N VAL A 201 18.85 -3.99 -7.10
CA VAL A 201 18.00 -4.98 -6.41
C VAL A 201 18.58 -5.32 -5.03
N ARG A 202 19.89 -5.57 -4.96
CA ARG A 202 20.61 -5.88 -3.70
C ARG A 202 20.52 -4.73 -2.70
N GLN A 203 20.73 -3.49 -3.15
CA GLN A 203 20.60 -2.30 -2.31
C GLN A 203 19.17 -2.14 -1.77
N GLN A 204 18.17 -2.32 -2.63
CA GLN A 204 16.75 -2.28 -2.25
C GLN A 204 16.38 -3.37 -1.25
N ILE A 205 16.80 -4.61 -1.48
CA ILE A 205 16.58 -5.72 -0.53
C ILE A 205 17.22 -5.41 0.83
N THR A 206 18.47 -4.95 0.82
CA THR A 206 19.21 -4.59 2.04
C THR A 206 18.50 -3.48 2.81
N PHE A 207 18.07 -2.43 2.11
CA PHE A 207 17.30 -1.34 2.69
C PHE A 207 15.97 -1.82 3.28
N ARG A 208 15.17 -2.58 2.52
CA ARG A 208 13.86 -3.10 2.98
C ARG A 208 14.02 -3.97 4.22
N TYR A 209 15.00 -4.86 4.24
CA TYR A 209 15.31 -5.71 5.39
C TYR A 209 15.69 -4.88 6.62
N ASN A 210 16.64 -3.95 6.48
CA ASN A 210 17.10 -3.13 7.60
C ASN A 210 16.02 -2.18 8.11
N SER A 211 15.21 -1.63 7.21
CA SER A 211 14.07 -0.79 7.56
C SER A 211 13.02 -1.57 8.34
N LEU A 212 12.63 -2.75 7.86
CA LEU A 212 11.66 -3.59 8.55
C LEU A 212 12.19 -4.08 9.91
N LYS A 213 13.46 -4.51 9.97
CA LYS A 213 14.13 -4.89 11.22
C LYS A 213 14.12 -3.75 12.24
N SER A 214 14.43 -2.53 11.81
CA SER A 214 14.45 -1.34 12.67
C SER A 214 13.04 -0.95 13.13
N LYS A 215 12.05 -0.99 12.23
CA LYS A 215 10.62 -0.76 12.56
C LYS A 215 10.13 -1.77 13.59
N VAL A 216 10.42 -3.06 13.41
CA VAL A 216 10.07 -4.13 14.36
C VAL A 216 10.73 -3.91 15.72
N ALA A 217 12.03 -3.60 15.76
CA ALA A 217 12.74 -3.35 17.01
C ALA A 217 12.15 -2.16 17.79
N LEU A 218 11.82 -1.06 17.09
CA LEU A 218 11.20 0.11 17.70
C LEU A 218 9.80 -0.21 18.23
N MET A 219 8.98 -0.92 17.46
CA MET A 219 7.64 -1.35 17.88
C MET A 219 7.70 -2.30 19.09
N GLN A 220 8.66 -3.22 19.13
CA GLN A 220 8.86 -4.13 20.25
C GLN A 220 9.26 -3.39 21.53
N ALA A 221 10.20 -2.44 21.45
CA ALA A 221 10.59 -1.62 22.59
C ALA A 221 9.39 -0.82 23.15
N ARG A 222 8.57 -0.24 22.26
CA ARG A 222 7.35 0.48 22.68
C ARG A 222 6.31 -0.42 23.30
N LEU A 223 6.10 -1.62 22.77
CA LEU A 223 5.19 -2.58 23.38
C LEU A 223 5.66 -2.97 24.79
N GLN A 224 6.97 -3.04 25.03
CA GLN A 224 7.53 -3.27 26.36
C GLN A 224 7.29 -2.07 27.30
N ASP A 225 7.49 -0.84 26.82
CA ASP A 225 7.21 0.40 27.58
C ASP A 225 5.73 0.47 28.00
N ILE A 226 4.81 0.22 27.06
CA ILE A 226 3.35 0.21 27.31
C ILE A 226 3.00 -0.89 28.32
N ASN A 227 3.55 -2.10 28.15
CA ASN A 227 3.33 -3.18 29.10
C ASN A 227 3.82 -2.80 30.51
N ALA A 228 4.99 -2.18 30.63
CA ALA A 228 5.50 -1.71 31.92
C ALA A 228 4.60 -0.63 32.53
N LEU A 229 4.12 0.33 31.73
CA LEU A 229 3.22 1.39 32.18
C LEU A 229 1.87 0.83 32.67
N VAL A 230 1.29 -0.12 31.93
CA VAL A 230 0.02 -0.78 32.31
C VAL A 230 0.19 -1.59 33.60
N LYS A 231 1.32 -2.30 33.76
CA LYS A 231 1.63 -3.00 35.03
C LYS A 231 1.60 -2.05 36.23
N VAL A 232 2.12 -0.83 36.07
CA VAL A 232 2.21 0.17 37.14
C VAL A 232 0.88 0.89 37.38
N LYS A 233 0.17 1.28 36.31
CA LYS A 233 -1.02 2.15 36.39
C LYS A 233 -2.34 1.40 36.52
N ASN A 234 -2.43 0.18 35.98
CA ASN A 234 -3.66 -0.60 36.00
C ASN A 234 -3.37 -2.12 35.89
N PRO A 235 -2.84 -2.76 36.95
CA PRO A 235 -2.45 -4.17 36.93
C PRO A 235 -3.64 -5.11 36.65
N SER A 236 -4.86 -4.70 37.00
CA SER A 236 -6.09 -5.46 36.75
C SER A 236 -6.41 -5.59 35.26
N LEU A 237 -6.15 -4.54 34.46
CA LEU A 237 -6.29 -4.55 33.01
C LEU A 237 -5.28 -5.52 32.36
N LEU A 238 -4.06 -5.57 32.88
CA LEU A 238 -3.02 -6.49 32.41
C LEU A 238 -3.41 -7.96 32.61
N LEU A 239 -4.01 -8.26 33.77
CA LEU A 239 -4.55 -9.59 34.07
C LEU A 239 -5.71 -9.96 33.14
N GLN A 240 -6.54 -9.01 32.70
CA GLN A 240 -7.58 -9.26 31.70
C GLN A 240 -7.02 -9.44 30.28
N LEU A 241 -6.04 -8.63 29.88
CA LEU A 241 -5.37 -8.77 28.58
C LEU A 241 -4.62 -10.11 28.46
N GLN A 242 -3.93 -10.54 29.52
CA GLN A 242 -3.26 -11.85 29.56
C GLN A 242 -4.22 -13.04 29.63
N LYS A 243 -5.44 -12.84 30.16
CA LYS A 243 -6.49 -13.88 30.22
C LYS A 243 -7.32 -13.98 28.95
N THR A 244 -7.09 -13.13 27.94
CA THR A 244 -7.75 -13.28 26.65
C THR A 244 -7.00 -14.37 25.87
N PRO A 245 -7.54 -15.60 25.75
CA PRO A 245 -6.89 -16.61 24.92
C PRO A 245 -6.83 -16.11 23.48
N PRO A 246 -5.81 -16.51 22.69
CA PRO A 246 -5.82 -16.24 21.26
C PRO A 246 -7.12 -16.80 20.69
N SER A 247 -7.97 -15.92 20.17
CA SER A 247 -9.21 -16.32 19.53
C SER A 247 -8.88 -17.32 18.43
N GLN A 248 -9.36 -18.56 18.60
CA GLN A 248 -9.32 -19.59 17.57
C GLN A 248 -10.21 -19.15 16.40
N TYR A 249 -9.69 -18.27 15.54
CA TYR A 249 -10.18 -18.13 14.18
C TYR A 249 -9.55 -19.25 13.36
N GLY A 250 -10.13 -20.44 13.46
CA GLY A 250 -9.62 -21.60 12.75
C GLY A 250 -10.18 -22.94 13.21
N GLN A 251 -11.48 -23.04 13.47
CA GLN A 251 -12.19 -24.32 13.43
C GLN A 251 -13.70 -24.07 13.40
N GLN A 252 -14.21 -23.79 12.20
CA GLN A 252 -15.64 -23.84 11.93
C GLN A 252 -16.03 -25.30 11.63
N HIS A 253 -17.08 -25.75 12.31
CA HIS A 253 -18.02 -26.81 11.92
C HIS A 253 -17.54 -28.26 11.85
N HIS A 254 -17.74 -28.98 12.96
CA HIS A 254 -18.13 -30.40 12.90
C HIS A 254 -19.17 -30.70 13.99
N ALA A 255 -20.45 -30.72 13.59
CA ALA A 255 -21.49 -31.56 14.21
C ALA A 255 -22.82 -31.42 13.43
N TYR A 256 -23.05 -32.33 12.47
CA TYR A 256 -24.38 -32.90 12.26
C TYR A 256 -24.22 -34.39 11.92
N SER A 257 -24.44 -35.20 12.97
CA SER A 257 -25.17 -36.47 13.01
C SER A 257 -25.39 -37.27 11.71
N THR A 258 -24.70 -38.43 11.64
CA THR A 258 -25.24 -39.80 11.48
C THR A 258 -26.50 -40.06 10.63
N SER A 259 -26.31 -40.78 9.51
CA SER A 259 -27.08 -41.99 9.17
C SER A 259 -26.39 -42.75 8.03
N SER A 260 -26.00 -44.01 8.27
CA SER A 260 -25.39 -44.94 7.31
C SER A 260 -26.34 -45.32 6.16
N PRO A 261 -25.81 -45.86 5.04
CA PRO A 261 -26.00 -47.30 4.84
C PRO A 261 -24.76 -48.06 4.34
N HIS A 262 -24.53 -49.18 5.03
CA HIS A 262 -24.13 -50.50 4.53
C HIS A 262 -23.64 -50.64 3.08
N VAL A 263 -22.36 -51.00 2.89
CA VAL A 263 -21.85 -51.61 1.65
C VAL A 263 -20.94 -52.80 2.00
N SER A 264 -21.29 -53.97 1.48
CA SER A 264 -20.60 -55.26 1.63
C SER A 264 -19.33 -55.34 0.75
N PRO A 265 -18.34 -56.21 1.07
CA PRO A 265 -17.11 -56.31 0.28
C PRO A 265 -17.10 -57.48 -0.75
N LEU A 266 -16.54 -57.15 -1.93
CA LEU A 266 -15.81 -57.95 -2.94
C LEU A 266 -16.43 -59.22 -3.58
N PRO A 267 -16.09 -59.48 -4.86
CA PRO A 267 -15.02 -60.46 -5.09
C PRO A 267 -14.03 -60.14 -6.23
N GLN A 268 -12.84 -60.74 -6.09
CA GLN A 268 -11.74 -60.78 -7.06
C GLN A 268 -12.11 -61.60 -8.31
N ALA A 269 -11.58 -61.21 -9.48
CA ALA A 269 -11.50 -62.08 -10.64
C ALA A 269 -10.10 -62.07 -11.26
N ARG A 270 -9.67 -63.29 -11.60
CA ARG A 270 -8.34 -63.75 -11.99
C ARG A 270 -8.00 -63.46 -13.46
N THR A 271 -6.71 -63.21 -13.67
CA THR A 271 -5.83 -63.55 -14.81
C THR A 271 -6.43 -64.18 -16.07
N ALA A 272 -6.05 -63.63 -17.23
CA ALA A 272 -5.67 -64.44 -18.40
C ALA A 272 -4.58 -63.75 -19.23
N ASN A 273 -3.52 -64.52 -19.45
CA ASN A 273 -2.35 -64.25 -20.26
C ASN A 273 -2.67 -64.72 -21.70
N THR A 274 -2.28 -64.00 -22.75
CA THR A 274 -1.86 -64.64 -24.02
C THR A 274 -1.12 -63.68 -24.95
N SER A 275 0.07 -64.14 -25.30
CA SER A 275 0.99 -63.72 -26.36
C SER A 275 0.41 -63.91 -27.76
N VAL A 276 0.81 -63.10 -28.75
CA VAL A 276 1.27 -63.44 -30.13
C VAL A 276 1.72 -62.10 -30.79
N MET A 277 3.01 -61.81 -31.03
CA MET A 277 3.91 -62.21 -32.14
C MET A 277 3.66 -61.51 -33.51
N SER A 278 4.56 -60.54 -33.80
CA SER A 278 5.41 -60.41 -35.01
C SER A 278 4.85 -60.26 -36.44
N ARG A 279 5.58 -59.37 -37.16
CA ARG A 279 5.73 -59.18 -38.63
C ARG A 279 4.63 -58.33 -39.28
N ARG A 280 4.94 -57.34 -40.12
CA ARG A 280 6.08 -57.17 -41.04
C ARG A 280 6.20 -55.69 -41.41
#